data_AF-A0A7K1SHZ2-F1
#
_entry.id   AF-A0A7K1SHZ2-F1
#
_cell.length_a   1.000
_cell.length_b   1.000
_cell.length_c   1.000
_cell.angle_alpha   90.00
_cell.angle_beta   90.00
_cell.angle_gamma   90.00
#
_symmetry.space_group_name_H-M   'P 1'
#
loop_
_entity.id
_entity.type
_entity.pdbx_description
1 polymer ?
#
loop_
_entity_poly.entity_id
_entity_poly.type
_entity_poly.pdbx_seq_one_letter_code
_entity_poly.pdbx_strand_id
1 'polypeptide(L)'
;MQTVQPVQEQKANRVINTLALAIPIAVAVLLGVRQKVDLGDWTTYLPHINGIINSLTTILLLMGFYFIKQENVEAHKRTMLAAFTLGSLFLVSYVLYHLTNESTPFGGQGWVRPVYYFLLVSHIVLSVVVVWFVLRAVYYALSGQITRHKQTVKYAFPIWLYVSITGVIVYLMIKPYYLH
;
A
#
# COMPACT_ATOMS: atom_id res chain seq x y z
N MET A 1 4.60 26.58 -19.77
CA MET A 1 3.88 25.59 -18.94
C MET A 1 2.85 24.92 -19.86
N GLN A 2 3.09 23.69 -20.31
CA GLN A 2 2.11 22.99 -21.16
C GLN A 2 0.94 22.57 -20.27
N THR A 3 -0.19 23.26 -20.42
CA THR A 3 -1.45 22.87 -19.78
C THR A 3 -1.86 21.51 -20.36
N VAL A 4 -1.96 20.48 -19.51
CA VAL A 4 -2.50 19.18 -19.92
C VAL A 4 -3.86 19.40 -20.58
N GLN A 5 -4.06 18.82 -21.77
CA GLN A 5 -5.32 18.98 -22.46
C GLN A 5 -6.46 18.39 -21.62
N PRO A 6 -7.62 19.07 -21.49
CA PRO A 6 -8.71 18.67 -20.60
C PRO A 6 -9.23 17.25 -20.90
N VAL A 7 -9.19 16.82 -22.17
CA VAL A 7 -9.56 15.45 -22.58
C VAL A 7 -8.60 14.40 -22.02
N GLN A 8 -7.30 14.69 -21.98
CA GLN A 8 -6.28 13.79 -21.45
C GLN A 8 -6.38 13.67 -19.93
N GLU A 9 -6.71 14.77 -19.24
CA GLU A 9 -6.98 14.77 -17.81
C GLU A 9 -8.23 13.97 -17.43
N GLN A 10 -9.33 14.13 -18.18
CA GLN A 10 -10.54 13.33 -17.97
C GLN A 10 -10.30 11.84 -18.14
N LYS A 11 -9.55 11.43 -19.18
CA LYS A 11 -9.16 10.03 -19.39
C LYS A 11 -8.33 9.51 -18.22
N ALA A 12 -7.32 10.26 -17.77
CA ALA A 12 -6.49 9.87 -16.63
C ALA A 12 -7.29 9.72 -15.33
N ASN A 13 -8.19 10.67 -15.03
CA ASN A 13 -9.06 10.59 -13.86
C ASN A 13 -9.97 9.37 -13.90
N ARG A 14 -10.51 9.01 -15.07
CA ARG A 14 -11.29 7.76 -15.23
C ARG A 14 -10.43 6.55 -14.93
N VAL A 15 -9.24 6.44 -15.52
CA VAL A 15 -8.32 5.31 -15.27
C VAL A 15 -7.98 5.20 -13.78
N ILE A 16 -7.60 6.30 -13.14
CA ILE A 16 -7.25 6.33 -11.71
C ILE A 16 -8.43 5.88 -10.85
N ASN A 17 -9.63 6.43 -11.08
CA ASN A 17 -10.81 6.06 -10.30
C ASN A 17 -11.20 4.59 -10.54
N THR A 18 -11.09 4.10 -11.78
CA THR A 18 -11.33 2.69 -12.10
C THR A 18 -10.34 1.80 -11.37
N LEU A 19 -9.03 2.09 -11.42
CA LEU A 19 -8.01 1.30 -10.73
C LEU A 19 -8.18 1.34 -9.20
N ALA A 20 -8.43 2.52 -8.65
CA ALA A 20 -8.61 2.70 -7.21
C ALA A 20 -9.84 1.96 -6.66
N LEU A 21 -10.85 1.69 -7.50
CA LEU A 21 -12.01 0.87 -7.14
C LEU A 21 -11.77 -0.62 -7.46
N ALA A 22 -11.21 -0.91 -8.62
CA ALA A 22 -11.00 -2.27 -9.10
C ALA A 22 -10.00 -3.05 -8.24
N ILE A 23 -8.92 -2.41 -7.76
CA ILE A 23 -7.91 -3.06 -6.91
C ILE A 23 -8.52 -3.59 -5.60
N PRO A 24 -9.18 -2.76 -4.76
CA PRO A 24 -9.84 -3.25 -3.55
C PRO A 24 -10.90 -4.32 -3.81
N ILE A 25 -11.70 -4.18 -4.87
CA ILE A 25 -12.71 -5.18 -5.23
C ILE A 25 -12.05 -6.50 -5.62
N ALA A 26 -11.03 -6.45 -6.47
CA ALA A 26 -10.29 -7.65 -6.87
C ALA A 26 -9.68 -8.34 -5.64
N VAL A 27 -9.02 -7.58 -4.76
CA VAL A 27 -8.51 -8.13 -3.50
C VAL A 27 -9.63 -8.77 -2.69
N ALA A 28 -10.74 -8.08 -2.44
CA ALA A 28 -11.85 -8.61 -1.65
C ALA A 28 -12.45 -9.89 -2.24
N VAL A 29 -12.62 -9.95 -3.57
CA VAL A 29 -13.10 -11.15 -4.27
C VAL A 29 -12.11 -12.30 -4.11
N LEU A 30 -10.82 -12.06 -4.31
CA LEU A 30 -9.78 -13.10 -4.21
C LEU A 30 -9.65 -13.63 -2.77
N LEU A 31 -9.78 -12.76 -1.77
CA LEU A 31 -9.83 -13.16 -0.35
C LEU A 31 -11.04 -14.05 -0.04
N GLY A 32 -12.14 -13.89 -0.77
CA GLY A 32 -13.35 -14.70 -0.61
C GLY A 32 -13.29 -16.08 -1.28
N VAL A 33 -12.28 -16.36 -2.12
CA VAL A 33 -12.13 -17.66 -2.78
C VAL A 33 -11.68 -18.71 -1.76
N ARG A 34 -12.53 -19.73 -1.56
CA ARG A 34 -12.29 -20.84 -0.62
C ARG A 34 -11.31 -21.89 -1.15
N GLN A 35 -11.25 -22.10 -2.46
CA GLN A 35 -10.31 -23.04 -3.06
C GLN A 35 -8.95 -22.37 -3.25
N LYS A 36 -7.96 -22.82 -2.48
CA LYS A 36 -6.58 -22.33 -2.60
C LYS A 36 -5.84 -23.03 -3.71
N VAL A 37 -5.02 -22.26 -4.43
CA VAL A 37 -4.15 -22.79 -5.49
C VAL A 37 -2.86 -23.28 -4.86
N ASP A 38 -2.50 -24.53 -5.10
CA ASP A 38 -1.19 -25.04 -4.67
C ASP A 38 -0.11 -24.56 -5.65
N LEU A 39 0.74 -23.66 -5.19
CA LEU A 39 1.95 -23.21 -5.89
C LEU A 39 3.23 -23.63 -5.15
N GLY A 40 3.12 -24.42 -4.08
CA GLY A 40 4.20 -24.86 -3.21
C GLY A 40 4.38 -24.05 -1.92
N ASP A 41 5.07 -24.67 -0.96
CA ASP A 41 5.23 -24.20 0.42
C ASP A 41 6.01 -22.88 0.54
N TRP A 42 6.77 -22.50 -0.49
CA TRP A 42 7.50 -21.22 -0.50
C TRP A 42 6.56 -20.01 -0.34
N THR A 43 5.29 -20.17 -0.71
CA THR A 43 4.26 -19.13 -0.58
C THR A 43 3.96 -18.77 0.89
N THR A 44 4.25 -19.66 1.84
CA THR A 44 4.13 -19.41 3.29
C THR A 44 5.09 -18.31 3.78
N TYR A 45 6.16 -18.02 3.04
CA TYR A 45 7.12 -16.95 3.36
C TYR A 45 6.68 -15.57 2.84
N LEU A 46 5.67 -15.48 1.98
CA LEU A 46 5.21 -14.21 1.40
C LEU A 46 4.80 -13.16 2.45
N PRO A 47 4.19 -13.50 3.60
CA PRO A 47 3.96 -12.53 4.67
C PRO A 47 5.24 -11.92 5.23
N HIS A 48 6.36 -12.66 5.29
CA HIS A 48 7.65 -12.14 5.72
C HIS A 48 8.19 -11.12 4.71
N ILE A 49 8.10 -11.45 3.42
CA ILE A 49 8.45 -10.54 2.32
C ILE A 49 7.59 -9.27 2.39
N ASN A 50 6.29 -9.41 2.63
CA ASN A 50 5.36 -8.29 2.78
C ASN A 50 5.75 -7.39 3.97
N GLY A 51 6.14 -7.96 5.11
CA GLY A 51 6.67 -7.22 6.26
C GLY A 51 7.95 -6.43 5.92
N ILE A 52 8.88 -7.03 5.17
CA ILE A 52 10.12 -6.37 4.71
C ILE A 52 9.79 -5.23 3.74
N ILE A 53 8.91 -5.47 2.76
CA ILE A 53 8.50 -4.46 1.78
C ILE A 53 7.86 -3.25 2.48
N ASN A 54 6.98 -3.47 3.46
CA ASN A 54 6.38 -2.38 4.23
C ASN A 54 7.40 -1.61 5.09
N SER A 55 8.41 -2.30 5.63
CA SER A 55 9.51 -1.67 6.37
C SER A 55 10.33 -0.76 5.46
N LEU A 56 10.73 -1.27 4.29
CA LEU A 56 11.45 -0.49 3.28
C LEU A 56 10.62 0.68 2.75
N THR A 57 9.32 0.47 2.53
CA THR A 57 8.38 1.52 2.11
C THR A 57 8.33 2.64 3.14
N THR A 58 8.23 2.30 4.44
CA THR A 58 8.26 3.28 5.53
C THR A 58 9.55 4.13 5.49
N ILE A 59 10.71 3.49 5.35
CA ILE A 59 12.00 4.19 5.27
C ILE A 59 12.03 5.12 4.05
N LEU A 60 11.61 4.64 2.87
CA LEU A 60 11.59 5.45 1.66
C LEU A 60 10.62 6.63 1.76
N LEU A 61 9.48 6.48 2.43
CA LEU A 61 8.54 7.57 2.68
C LEU A 61 9.18 8.66 3.56
N LEU A 62 9.84 8.25 4.65
CA LEU A 62 10.55 9.18 5.53
C LEU A 62 11.71 9.88 4.80
N MET A 63 12.49 9.14 4.00
CA MET A 63 13.55 9.70 3.18
C MET A 63 13.03 10.69 2.12
N GLY A 64 11.95 10.34 1.42
CA GLY A 64 11.36 11.24 0.44
C GLY A 64 10.78 12.50 1.07
N PHE A 65 10.24 12.41 2.29
CA PHE A 65 9.82 13.57 3.06
C PHE A 65 11.01 14.43 3.50
N TYR A 66 12.11 13.81 3.92
CA TYR A 66 13.35 14.51 4.21
C TYR A 66 13.89 15.25 2.97
N PHE A 67 13.98 14.58 1.81
CA PHE A 67 14.50 15.19 0.59
C PHE A 67 13.66 16.37 0.10
N ILE A 68 12.33 16.30 0.20
CA ILE A 68 11.49 17.43 -0.23
C ILE A 68 11.59 18.62 0.73
N LYS A 69 11.84 18.38 2.03
CA LYS A 69 12.16 19.47 2.99
C LYS A 69 13.46 20.17 2.67
N GLN A 70 14.43 19.45 2.11
CA GLN A 70 15.70 20.01 1.62
C GLN A 70 15.58 20.59 0.19
N GLU A 71 14.36 20.70 -0.35
CA GLU A 71 14.08 21.14 -1.73
C GLU A 71 14.74 20.27 -2.81
N ASN A 72 15.25 19.08 -2.46
CA ASN A 72 15.83 18.13 -3.40
C ASN A 72 14.72 17.30 -4.07
N VAL A 73 14.09 17.92 -5.07
CA VAL A 73 12.97 17.34 -5.81
C VAL A 73 13.34 16.05 -6.54
N GLU A 74 14.56 15.94 -7.06
CA GLU A 74 15.01 14.75 -7.80
C GLU A 74 15.15 13.53 -6.88
N ALA A 75 15.80 13.70 -5.72
CA ALA A 75 15.90 12.63 -4.73
C ALA A 75 14.53 12.23 -4.16
N HIS A 76 13.64 13.21 -3.93
CA HIS A 76 12.25 12.96 -3.57
C HIS A 76 11.52 12.11 -4.63
N LYS A 77 11.60 12.46 -5.92
CA LYS A 77 10.96 11.70 -7.00
C LYS A 77 11.44 10.25 -7.04
N ARG A 78 12.76 10.03 -6.98
CA ARG A 78 13.35 8.68 -7.01
C ARG A 78 12.88 7.83 -5.84
N THR A 79 12.90 8.38 -4.62
CA THR A 79 12.44 7.68 -3.42
C THR A 79 10.94 7.39 -3.43
N MET A 80 10.11 8.33 -3.87
CA MET A 80 8.66 8.11 -3.98
C MET A 80 8.32 7.08 -5.06
N LEU A 81 9.03 7.07 -6.19
CA LEU A 81 8.84 6.06 -7.21
C LEU A 81 9.26 4.67 -6.72
N ALA A 82 10.37 4.57 -5.99
CA ALA A 82 10.78 3.32 -5.35
C ALA A 82 9.73 2.82 -4.34
N ALA A 83 9.20 3.72 -3.49
CA ALA A 83 8.13 3.38 -2.54
C ALA A 83 6.85 2.92 -3.26
N PHE A 84 6.48 3.57 -4.37
CA PHE A 84 5.34 3.18 -5.18
C PHE A 84 5.53 1.79 -5.83
N THR A 85 6.71 1.50 -6.35
CA THR A 85 7.07 0.19 -6.90
C THR A 85 7.00 -0.89 -5.81
N LEU A 86 7.58 -0.63 -4.63
CA LEU A 86 7.48 -1.54 -3.49
C LEU A 86 6.03 -1.79 -3.07
N GLY A 87 5.19 -0.75 -3.00
CA GLY A 87 3.76 -0.90 -2.71
C GLY A 87 3.02 -1.74 -3.75
N SER A 88 3.41 -1.64 -5.03
CA SER A 88 2.85 -2.47 -6.11
C SER A 88 3.27 -3.94 -5.95
N LEU A 89 4.54 -4.18 -5.64
CA LEU A 89 5.06 -5.53 -5.37
C LEU A 89 4.43 -6.15 -4.13
N PHE A 90 4.21 -5.35 -3.08
CA PHE A 90 3.47 -5.76 -1.88
C PHE A 90 2.08 -6.27 -2.24
N LEU A 91 1.32 -5.53 -3.06
CA LEU A 91 -0.03 -5.92 -3.44
C LEU A 91 -0.05 -7.25 -4.19
N VAL A 92 0.89 -7.46 -5.12
CA VAL A 92 1.02 -8.72 -5.86
C VAL A 92 1.33 -9.88 -4.90
N SER A 93 2.33 -9.70 -4.04
CA SER A 93 2.74 -10.71 -3.05
C SER A 93 1.63 -11.02 -2.03
N TYR A 94 0.91 -10.00 -1.56
CA TYR A 94 -0.25 -10.13 -0.67
C TYR A 94 -1.39 -10.94 -1.30
N VAL A 95 -1.76 -10.60 -2.54
CA VAL A 95 -2.80 -11.34 -3.28
C VAL A 95 -2.35 -12.78 -3.51
N LEU A 96 -1.10 -12.99 -3.90
CA LEU A 96 -0.55 -14.32 -4.15
C LEU A 96 -0.60 -15.19 -2.89
N TYR A 97 -0.23 -14.64 -1.73
CA TYR A 97 -0.33 -15.34 -0.44
C TYR A 97 -1.77 -15.80 -0.17
N HIS A 98 -2.75 -14.91 -0.25
CA HIS A 98 -4.14 -15.27 0.07
C HIS A 98 -4.84 -16.14 -0.96
N LEU A 99 -4.32 -16.20 -2.19
CA LEU A 99 -4.75 -17.15 -3.21
C LEU A 99 -4.23 -18.58 -2.96
N THR A 100 -3.10 -18.71 -2.27
CA THR A 100 -2.38 -19.98 -2.11
C THR A 100 -2.45 -20.54 -0.70
N ASN A 101 -2.70 -19.68 0.29
CA ASN A 101 -2.68 -20.03 1.70
C ASN A 101 -4.00 -19.67 2.38
N GLU A 102 -4.35 -20.46 3.39
CA GLU A 102 -5.40 -20.09 4.33
C GLU A 102 -4.96 -18.91 5.21
N SER A 103 -5.94 -18.09 5.59
CA SER A 103 -5.64 -16.93 6.43
C SER A 103 -5.36 -17.39 7.86
N THR A 104 -4.20 -17.04 8.39
CA THR A 104 -3.83 -17.30 9.78
C THR A 104 -4.73 -16.48 10.73
N PRO A 105 -5.45 -17.11 11.67
CA PRO A 105 -6.17 -16.38 12.70
C PRO A 105 -5.20 -15.87 13.78
N PHE A 106 -5.46 -14.66 14.30
CA PHE A 106 -4.66 -14.13 15.40
C PHE A 106 -4.97 -14.88 16.71
N GLY A 107 -3.95 -15.56 17.28
CA GLY A 107 -4.09 -16.41 18.46
C GLY A 107 -3.94 -15.71 19.82
N GLY A 108 -3.65 -14.40 19.85
CA GLY A 108 -3.47 -13.66 21.10
C GLY A 108 -4.74 -13.52 21.93
N GLN A 109 -4.60 -13.52 23.26
CA GLN A 109 -5.71 -13.40 24.23
C GLN A 109 -5.59 -12.14 25.11
N GLY A 110 -6.70 -11.73 25.74
CA GLY A 110 -6.74 -10.52 26.58
C GLY A 110 -6.65 -9.23 25.77
N TRP A 111 -6.04 -8.18 26.35
CA TRP A 111 -5.99 -6.83 25.77
C TRP A 111 -5.26 -6.72 24.41
N VAL A 112 -4.36 -7.65 24.09
CA VAL A 112 -3.62 -7.62 22.81
C VAL A 112 -4.52 -7.89 21.60
N ARG A 113 -5.61 -8.66 21.79
CA ARG A 113 -6.54 -9.04 20.72
C ARG A 113 -7.33 -7.85 20.16
N PRO A 114 -8.04 -7.04 20.96
CA PRO A 114 -8.72 -5.86 20.43
C PRO A 114 -7.75 -4.83 19.83
N VAL A 115 -6.54 -4.69 20.39
CA VAL A 115 -5.49 -3.83 19.81
C VAL A 115 -5.07 -4.32 18.42
N TYR A 116 -4.82 -5.62 18.27
CA TYR A 116 -4.50 -6.24 16.98
C TYR A 116 -5.60 -5.97 15.95
N TYR A 117 -6.86 -6.27 16.27
CA TYR A 117 -7.95 -6.10 15.32
C TYR A 117 -8.25 -4.64 15.01
N PHE A 118 -8.09 -3.73 15.98
CA PHE A 118 -8.18 -2.29 15.71
C PHE A 118 -7.13 -1.87 14.69
N LEU A 119 -5.86 -2.23 14.89
CA LEU A 119 -4.77 -1.92 13.96
C LEU A 119 -4.96 -2.58 12.60
N LEU A 120 -5.38 -3.85 12.56
CA LEU A 120 -5.63 -4.58 11.32
C LEU A 120 -6.75 -3.94 10.51
N VAL A 121 -7.89 -3.66 11.14
CA VAL A 121 -9.06 -3.08 10.45
C VAL A 121 -8.75 -1.66 9.99
N SER A 122 -8.16 -0.82 10.83
CA SER A 122 -7.78 0.54 10.44
C SER A 122 -6.75 0.52 9.30
N HIS A 123 -5.77 -0.40 9.35
CA HIS A 123 -4.78 -0.59 8.30
C HIS A 123 -5.43 -0.96 6.96
N ILE A 124 -6.35 -1.93 6.94
CA ILE A 124 -7.02 -2.37 5.70
C ILE A 124 -7.86 -1.23 5.12
N VAL A 125 -8.69 -0.58 5.94
CA VAL A 125 -9.56 0.52 5.50
C VAL A 125 -8.73 1.67 4.94
N LEU A 126 -7.69 2.09 5.66
CA LEU A 126 -6.82 3.18 5.21
C LEU A 126 -5.98 2.77 3.99
N SER A 127 -5.63 1.50 3.82
CA SER A 127 -4.94 0.99 2.64
C SER A 127 -5.80 1.12 1.38
N VAL A 128 -7.11 0.87 1.48
CA VAL A 128 -8.03 1.10 0.37
C VAL A 128 -8.07 2.58 -0.02
N VAL A 129 -8.17 3.47 0.98
CA VAL A 129 -8.21 4.92 0.77
C VAL A 129 -6.90 5.43 0.17
N VAL A 130 -5.76 4.94 0.63
CA VAL A 130 -4.45 5.46 0.22
C VAL A 130 -4.14 5.19 -1.26
N VAL A 131 -4.60 4.06 -1.81
CA VAL A 131 -4.38 3.72 -3.23
C VAL A 131 -4.90 4.83 -4.14
N TRP A 132 -6.11 5.34 -3.87
CA TRP A 132 -6.69 6.43 -4.63
C TRP A 132 -5.85 7.71 -4.55
N PHE A 133 -5.41 8.08 -3.33
CA PHE A 133 -4.60 9.27 -3.10
C PHE A 133 -3.22 9.17 -3.76
N VAL A 134 -2.56 8.01 -3.68
CA VAL A 134 -1.23 7.78 -4.24
C VAL A 134 -1.26 7.81 -5.76
N LEU A 135 -2.23 7.13 -6.39
CA LEU A 135 -2.38 7.17 -7.85
C LEU A 135 -2.60 8.60 -8.36
N ARG A 136 -3.41 9.41 -7.67
CA ARG A 136 -3.58 10.83 -8.00
C ARG A 136 -2.31 11.64 -7.77
N ALA A 137 -1.63 11.43 -6.65
CA ALA A 137 -0.40 12.16 -6.34
C ALA A 137 0.69 11.91 -7.40
N VAL A 138 0.85 10.66 -7.83
CA VAL A 138 1.78 10.26 -8.91
C VAL A 138 1.35 10.89 -10.23
N TYR A 139 0.07 10.81 -10.61
CA TYR A 139 -0.44 11.46 -11.82
C TYR A 139 -0.18 12.96 -11.84
N TYR A 140 -0.47 13.68 -10.75
CA TYR A 140 -0.23 15.12 -10.67
C TYR A 140 1.26 15.46 -10.73
N ALA A 141 2.14 14.62 -10.15
CA ALA A 141 3.58 14.81 -10.28
C ALA A 141 4.06 14.61 -11.73
N LEU A 142 3.63 13.55 -12.40
CA LEU A 142 4.02 13.23 -13.78
C LEU A 142 3.46 14.23 -14.79
N SER A 143 2.28 14.79 -14.52
CA SER A 143 1.63 15.80 -15.36
C SER A 143 2.07 17.25 -15.07
N GLY A 144 3.02 17.45 -14.16
CA GLY A 144 3.52 18.78 -13.79
C GLY A 144 2.54 19.63 -12.98
N GLN A 145 1.44 19.06 -12.49
CA GLN A 145 0.41 19.74 -11.69
C GLN A 145 0.80 19.83 -10.21
N ILE A 146 1.95 20.47 -9.93
CA ILE A 146 2.59 20.44 -8.60
C ILE A 146 1.70 21.02 -7.49
N THR A 147 0.87 22.04 -7.77
CA THR A 147 -0.07 22.58 -6.78
C THR A 147 -1.08 21.54 -6.32
N ARG A 148 -1.66 20.77 -7.25
CA ARG A 148 -2.60 19.68 -6.94
C ARG A 148 -1.90 18.47 -6.32
N HIS A 149 -0.68 18.18 -6.74
CA HIS A 149 0.17 17.19 -6.08
C HIS A 149 0.34 17.54 -4.60
N LYS A 150 0.77 18.78 -4.28
CA LYS A 150 0.94 19.27 -2.90
C LYS A 150 -0.36 19.19 -2.08
N GLN A 151 -1.51 19.53 -2.68
CA GLN A 151 -2.81 19.39 -2.01
C GLN A 151 -3.16 17.93 -1.70
N THR A 152 -2.86 17.02 -2.64
CA THR A 152 -3.17 15.59 -2.50
C THR A 152 -2.25 14.92 -1.48
N VAL A 153 -0.94 15.21 -1.50
CA VAL A 153 0.03 14.55 -0.61
C VAL A 153 -0.11 14.95 0.86
N LYS A 154 -0.77 16.08 1.17
CA LYS A 154 -1.13 16.43 2.55
C LYS A 154 -1.95 15.34 3.24
N TYR A 155 -2.78 14.63 2.48
CA TYR A 155 -3.54 13.48 2.97
C TYR A 155 -2.87 12.16 2.60
N ALA A 156 -2.35 12.03 1.39
CA ALA A 156 -1.72 10.79 0.92
C ALA A 156 -0.56 10.36 1.83
N PHE A 157 0.34 11.28 2.16
CA PHE A 157 1.56 10.98 2.91
C PHE A 157 1.31 10.42 4.32
N PRO A 158 0.55 11.09 5.21
CA PRO A 158 0.32 10.56 6.56
C PRO A 158 -0.44 9.24 6.54
N ILE A 159 -1.40 9.06 5.62
CA ILE A 159 -2.12 7.78 5.47
C ILE A 159 -1.14 6.69 5.00
N TRP A 160 -0.31 6.98 3.99
CA TRP A 160 0.64 5.99 3.45
C TRP A 160 1.68 5.57 4.48
N LEU A 161 2.21 6.53 5.23
CA LEU A 161 3.15 6.27 6.31
C LEU A 161 2.48 5.46 7.44
N TYR A 162 1.24 5.79 7.80
CA TYR A 162 0.48 5.02 8.79
C TYR A 162 0.31 3.57 8.36
N VAL A 163 -0.16 3.32 7.13
CA VAL A 163 -0.40 1.94 6.66
C VAL A 163 0.91 1.18 6.51
N SER A 164 2.00 1.80 6.04
CA SER A 164 3.29 1.11 5.92
C SER A 164 3.82 0.69 7.30
N ILE A 165 3.73 1.56 8.32
CA ILE A 165 4.14 1.25 9.69
C ILE A 165 3.24 0.19 10.32
N THR A 166 1.93 0.39 10.28
CA THR A 166 0.98 -0.55 10.87
C THR A 166 1.01 -1.91 10.20
N GLY A 167 1.32 -1.99 8.90
CA GLY A 167 1.52 -3.25 8.20
C GLY A 167 2.67 -4.06 8.78
N VAL A 168 3.77 -3.40 9.18
CA VAL A 168 4.88 -4.06 9.88
C VAL A 168 4.45 -4.49 11.29
N ILE A 169 3.77 -3.63 12.04
CA ILE A 169 3.31 -3.94 13.41
C ILE A 169 2.36 -5.14 13.41
N VAL A 170 1.33 -5.11 12.57
CA VAL A 170 0.36 -6.20 12.42
C VAL A 170 1.05 -7.50 12.02
N TYR A 171 2.02 -7.42 11.10
CA TYR A 171 2.84 -8.57 10.72
C TYR A 171 3.62 -9.13 11.92
N LEU A 172 4.34 -8.28 12.67
CA LEU A 172 5.12 -8.72 13.84
C LEU A 172 4.23 -9.33 14.93
N MET A 173 3.02 -8.79 15.13
CA MET A 173 2.06 -9.32 16.08
C MET A 173 1.53 -10.69 15.65
N ILE A 174 1.19 -10.88 14.38
CA ILE A 174 0.64 -12.16 13.90
C ILE A 174 1.74 -13.21 13.65
N LYS A 175 2.99 -12.80 13.42
CA LYS A 175 4.11 -13.66 13.04
C LYS A 175 4.23 -14.95 13.87
N PRO A 176 4.11 -14.94 15.21
CA PRO A 176 4.23 -16.16 16.03
C PRO A 176 3.14 -17.21 15.77
N TYR A 177 2.07 -16.84 15.08
CA TYR A 177 0.92 -17.71 14.81
C TYR A 177 0.93 -18.30 13.40
N TYR A 178 1.92 -17.97 12.54
CA TYR A 178 2.09 -18.68 11.29
C TYR A 178 2.49 -20.13 11.58
N LEU A 179 1.72 -21.07 11.03
CA LEU A 179 2.07 -22.48 11.00
C LEU A 179 3.08 -22.64 9.86
N HIS A 180 4.34 -22.93 10.22
CA HIS A 180 5.38 -23.32 9.26
C HIS A 180 5.33 -24.82 9.04
#